data_AF-A0A3B8I1I6-F1
#
_entry.id   AF-A0A3B8I1I6-F1
#
_cell.length_a   1.000
_cell.length_b   1.000
_cell.length_c   1.000
_cell.angle_alpha   90.00
_cell.angle_beta   90.00
_cell.angle_gamma   90.00
#
_symmetry.space_group_name_H-M   'P 1'
#
loop_
_entity.id
_entity.type
_entity.pdbx_description
1 polymer ?
#
loop_
_entity_poly.entity_id
_entity_poly.type
_entity_poly.pdbx_seq_one_letter_code
_entity_poly.pdbx_strand_id
1 'polypeptide(L)'
;MKTVLYILFTLISTVSYGQISGADNDKANLLIDNFQNHIDSTDQLTNGAKIFYISDTLFKGMILTLKNGDKIELDLRYKDNYRGYTELGADFENYVLVKLRGGGSGNPEQFRVINKKTGIDKWLGDYPFYLDKENEIGVYKAYTDSSSQIVVHDFSTDKTEIYPTPDTKCICCACYEIVQFDNDVFTIKFVDPDGNETELRMKRKK
;
A
#
# COMPACT_ATOMS: atom_id res chain seq x y z
N MET A 1 -4.17 9.29 -59.73
CA MET A 1 -4.53 9.80 -58.38
C MET A 1 -5.98 9.51 -58.09
N LYS A 2 -6.22 8.37 -57.41
CA LYS A 2 -7.42 7.97 -56.67
C LYS A 2 -7.11 6.57 -56.11
N THR A 3 -7.62 6.30 -54.91
CA THR A 3 -7.80 4.96 -54.29
C THR A 3 -6.48 4.28 -53.82
N VAL A 4 -6.21 4.29 -52.51
CA VAL A 4 -6.64 3.24 -51.53
C VAL A 4 -5.52 2.18 -51.45
N LEU A 5 -4.91 1.87 -50.30
CA LEU A 5 -5.51 1.00 -49.28
C LEU A 5 -4.51 0.76 -48.11
N TYR A 6 -5.02 0.76 -46.88
CA TYR A 6 -4.49 0.14 -45.64
C TYR A 6 -3.06 0.47 -45.17
N ILE A 7 -2.93 1.46 -44.28
CA ILE A 7 -2.70 1.19 -42.84
C ILE A 7 -3.51 2.23 -42.04
N LEU A 8 -4.84 2.14 -42.16
CA LEU A 8 -5.76 2.67 -41.16
C LEU A 8 -6.44 1.41 -40.60
N PHE A 9 -6.17 1.14 -39.31
CA PHE A 9 -6.70 0.11 -38.39
C PHE A 9 -5.60 -0.71 -37.74
N THR A 10 -5.54 -0.62 -36.41
CA THR A 10 -4.50 -1.03 -35.43
C THR A 10 -3.38 0.02 -35.33
N LEU A 11 -3.31 0.93 -34.35
CA LEU A 11 -3.79 0.91 -32.97
C LEU A 11 -4.43 2.25 -32.57
N ILE A 12 -5.76 2.26 -32.45
CA ILE A 12 -6.43 3.03 -31.40
C ILE A 12 -6.43 2.12 -30.18
N SER A 13 -5.57 2.39 -29.20
CA SER A 13 -5.83 2.17 -27.77
C SER A 13 -4.59 2.52 -26.94
N THR A 14 -4.67 3.71 -26.32
CA THR A 14 -4.28 3.96 -24.93
C THR A 14 -2.92 3.44 -24.46
N VAL A 15 -1.86 4.26 -24.54
CA VAL A 15 -0.96 4.47 -23.39
C VAL A 15 -0.28 5.85 -23.51
N SER A 16 -1.01 6.93 -23.25
CA SER A 16 -0.38 8.22 -22.93
C SER A 16 -0.15 8.26 -21.41
N TYR A 17 0.81 7.48 -20.89
CA TYR A 17 1.40 7.82 -19.60
C TYR A 17 2.13 9.14 -19.83
N GLY A 18 1.58 10.22 -19.30
CA GLY A 18 2.16 11.54 -19.41
C GLY A 18 3.56 11.51 -18.83
N GLN A 19 4.57 11.56 -19.70
CA GLN A 19 5.91 11.93 -19.30
C GLN A 19 5.81 13.36 -18.78
N ILE A 20 6.11 13.53 -17.49
CA ILE A 20 6.28 14.84 -16.86
C ILE A 20 7.27 15.61 -17.73
N SER A 21 6.91 16.82 -18.16
CA SER A 21 7.77 17.60 -19.04
C SER A 21 9.07 17.94 -18.30
N GLY A 22 10.20 18.04 -19.01
CA GLY A 22 11.48 18.41 -18.38
C GLY A 22 11.40 19.72 -17.59
N ALA A 23 10.57 20.66 -18.04
CA ALA A 23 10.30 21.92 -17.35
C ALA A 23 9.54 21.75 -16.03
N ASP A 24 8.68 20.73 -15.91
CA ASP A 24 7.98 20.41 -14.67
C ASP A 24 8.89 19.66 -13.69
N ASN A 25 9.82 18.84 -14.20
CA ASN A 25 10.84 18.17 -13.38
C ASN A 25 11.84 19.18 -12.76
N ASP A 26 12.32 20.15 -13.54
CA ASP A 26 13.22 21.19 -13.03
C ASP A 26 12.53 22.11 -12.03
N LYS A 27 11.23 22.39 -12.22
CA LYS A 27 10.41 23.10 -11.23
C LYS A 27 10.20 22.26 -9.97
N ALA A 28 9.92 20.97 -10.09
CA ALA A 28 9.79 20.08 -8.93
C ALA A 28 11.07 20.05 -8.09
N ASN A 29 12.25 19.98 -8.73
CA ASN A 29 13.54 20.05 -8.05
C ASN A 29 13.78 21.38 -7.32
N LEU A 30 13.43 22.52 -7.94
CA LEU A 30 13.48 23.85 -7.30
C LEU A 30 12.45 24.02 -6.16
N LEU A 31 11.37 23.24 -6.17
CA LEU A 31 10.29 23.30 -5.17
C LEU A 31 10.60 22.48 -3.92
N ILE A 32 11.37 21.39 -4.04
CA ILE A 32 11.90 20.61 -2.89
C ILE A 32 12.65 21.51 -1.89
N ASP A 33 13.35 22.52 -2.38
CA ASP A 33 14.10 23.47 -1.55
C ASP A 33 13.22 24.56 -0.90
N ASN A 34 11.96 24.73 -1.33
CA ASN A 34 11.08 25.83 -0.92
C ASN A 34 9.80 25.40 -0.18
N PHE A 35 9.63 24.11 0.14
CA PHE A 35 8.43 23.64 0.81
C PHE A 35 8.28 24.21 2.23
N GLN A 36 7.07 24.70 2.55
CA GLN A 36 6.68 24.99 3.92
C GLN A 36 6.53 23.67 4.67
N ASN A 37 7.50 23.35 5.52
CA ASN A 37 7.49 22.15 6.36
C ASN A 37 6.46 22.32 7.47
N HIS A 38 5.27 21.72 7.32
CA HIS A 38 4.34 21.58 8.44
C HIS A 38 4.47 20.16 9.01
N ILE A 39 4.67 20.08 10.32
CA ILE A 39 4.61 18.82 11.05
C ILE A 39 3.24 18.81 11.70
N ASP A 40 2.27 18.12 11.09
CA ASP A 40 1.05 17.74 11.80
C ASP A 40 1.41 16.79 12.93
N SER A 41 0.61 16.77 14.00
CA SER A 41 0.78 15.82 15.11
C SER A 41 0.83 14.40 14.56
N THR A 42 1.99 13.77 14.73
CA THR A 42 2.32 12.42 14.27
C THR A 42 2.43 11.50 15.49
N ASP A 43 1.57 11.68 16.48
CA ASP A 43 1.65 10.99 17.78
C ASP A 43 1.63 9.45 17.64
N GLN A 44 1.14 8.95 16.50
CA GLN A 44 1.17 7.55 16.10
C GLN A 44 2.54 7.02 15.62
N LEU A 45 3.50 7.90 15.33
CA LEU A 45 4.88 7.57 14.95
C LEU A 45 5.81 7.61 16.17
N THR A 46 5.64 6.67 17.09
CA THR A 46 6.38 6.64 18.36
C THR A 46 7.78 6.05 18.25
N ASN A 47 8.09 5.37 17.14
CA ASN A 47 9.30 4.55 16.99
C ASN A 47 10.33 5.21 16.06
N GLY A 48 10.54 6.51 16.25
CA GLY A 48 11.67 7.27 15.69
C GLY A 48 11.57 7.66 14.21
N ALA A 49 10.50 7.27 13.51
CA ALA A 49 10.15 7.85 12.21
C ALA A 49 9.36 9.15 12.41
N LYS A 50 9.43 10.05 11.43
CA LYS A 50 8.68 11.32 11.42
C LYS A 50 8.06 11.54 10.06
N ILE A 51 6.90 12.17 10.00
CA ILE A 51 6.31 12.63 8.74
C ILE A 51 6.32 14.15 8.68
N PHE A 52 6.61 14.63 7.47
CA PHE A 52 6.48 16.02 7.09
C PHE A 52 5.40 16.12 6.01
N TYR A 53 4.43 16.99 6.27
CA TYR A 53 3.44 17.36 5.27
C TYR A 53 3.91 18.63 4.59
N ILE A 54 3.90 18.59 3.26
CA ILE A 54 4.24 19.73 2.42
C ILE A 54 3.00 20.12 1.63
N SER A 55 2.66 21.41 1.63
CA SER A 55 1.58 21.92 0.79
C SER A 55 1.86 23.36 0.41
N ASP A 56 1.63 23.69 -0.86
CA ASP A 56 1.66 25.06 -1.36
C ASP A 56 0.44 25.35 -2.26
N THR A 57 0.57 26.30 -3.18
CA THR A 57 -0.48 26.65 -4.15
C THR A 57 -0.63 25.62 -5.27
N LEU A 58 0.39 24.81 -5.54
CA LEU A 58 0.46 23.86 -6.66
C LEU A 58 0.40 22.41 -6.20
N PHE A 59 1.01 22.07 -5.06
CA PHE A 59 1.26 20.70 -4.63
C PHE A 59 0.79 20.41 -3.20
N LYS A 60 0.63 19.11 -2.95
CA LYS A 60 0.56 18.47 -1.63
C LYS A 60 1.48 17.26 -1.63
N GLY A 61 2.13 16.97 -0.52
CA GLY A 61 2.96 15.80 -0.38
C GLY A 61 3.22 15.36 1.06
N MET A 62 3.74 14.15 1.19
CA MET A 62 4.08 13.48 2.43
C MET A 62 5.48 12.90 2.32
N ILE A 63 6.37 13.30 3.23
CA ILE A 63 7.74 12.80 3.30
C ILE A 63 7.93 12.11 4.64
N LEU A 64 8.34 10.83 4.60
CA LEU A 64 8.75 10.06 5.76
C LEU A 64 10.24 10.25 6.00
N THR A 65 10.63 10.75 7.16
CA THR A 65 12.02 10.77 7.61
C THR A 65 12.25 9.65 8.60
N LEU A 66 13.19 8.77 8.29
CA LEU A 66 13.56 7.63 9.11
C LEU A 66 14.58 8.04 10.20
N LYS A 67 14.77 7.18 11.20
CA LYS A 67 15.71 7.40 12.30
C LYS A 67 17.16 7.53 11.82
N ASN A 68 17.51 6.85 10.73
CA ASN A 68 18.83 6.95 10.10
C ASN A 68 19.03 8.26 9.29
N GLY A 69 18.00 9.10 9.18
CA GLY A 69 18.02 10.36 8.44
C GLY A 69 17.52 10.26 6.99
N ASP A 70 17.27 9.05 6.48
CA ASP A 70 16.75 8.85 5.14
C ASP A 70 15.37 9.50 5.00
N LYS A 71 15.13 10.07 3.82
CA LYS A 71 13.87 10.70 3.47
C LYS A 71 13.23 9.92 2.34
N ILE A 72 12.02 9.45 2.57
CA ILE A 72 11.24 8.66 1.63
C ILE A 72 10.00 9.45 1.27
N GLU A 73 9.87 9.78 -0.01
CA GLU A 73 8.65 10.35 -0.55
C GLU A 73 7.56 9.27 -0.52
N LEU A 74 6.47 9.58 0.18
CA LEU A 74 5.30 8.71 0.25
C LEU A 74 4.23 9.13 -0.76
N ASP A 75 4.09 10.44 -0.99
CA ASP A 75 3.09 11.01 -1.87
C ASP A 75 3.52 12.41 -2.31
N LEU A 76 3.41 12.72 -3.60
CA LEU A 76 3.56 14.06 -4.14
C LEU A 76 2.59 14.24 -5.30
N ARG A 77 1.69 15.22 -5.18
CA ARG A 77 0.59 15.42 -6.13
C ARG A 77 0.24 16.88 -6.30
N TYR A 78 -0.32 17.20 -7.47
CA TYR A 78 -0.97 18.49 -7.68
C TYR A 78 -2.17 18.66 -6.75
N LYS A 79 -2.34 19.87 -6.19
CA LYS A 79 -3.35 20.20 -5.18
C LYS A 79 -4.79 19.87 -5.61
N ASP A 80 -5.07 20.02 -6.90
CA ASP A 80 -6.40 19.84 -7.49
C ASP A 80 -6.61 18.43 -8.09
N ASN A 81 -5.59 17.57 -8.07
CA ASN A 81 -5.67 16.22 -8.62
C ASN A 81 -5.81 15.18 -7.49
N TYR A 82 -7.01 15.10 -6.91
CA TYR A 82 -7.34 14.07 -5.92
C TYR A 82 -7.65 12.74 -6.62
N ARG A 83 -6.61 11.95 -6.89
CA ARG A 83 -6.73 10.58 -7.41
C ARG A 83 -5.89 9.64 -6.54
N GLY A 84 -6.50 9.13 -5.47
CA GLY A 84 -5.89 8.18 -4.53
C GLY A 84 -5.59 8.81 -3.17
N TYR A 85 -5.13 8.04 -2.19
CA TYR A 85 -4.64 8.57 -0.92
C TYR A 85 -3.50 7.73 -0.39
N THR A 86 -2.61 8.38 0.35
CA THR A 86 -1.54 7.75 1.11
C THR A 86 -1.80 7.99 2.58
N GLU A 87 -1.74 6.96 3.40
CA GLU A 87 -1.98 7.03 4.83
C GLU A 87 -0.93 6.22 5.57
N LEU A 88 -0.55 6.68 6.76
CA LEU A 88 0.24 5.89 7.69
C LEU A 88 -0.59 4.74 8.25
N GLY A 89 -0.08 3.52 8.11
CA GLY A 89 -0.73 2.33 8.64
C GLY A 89 -0.35 2.03 10.09
N ALA A 90 0.91 1.67 10.30
CA ALA A 90 1.46 1.33 11.61
C ALA A 90 2.94 1.68 11.69
N ASP A 91 3.41 1.92 12.91
CA ASP A 91 4.79 2.29 13.21
C ASP A 91 5.40 1.26 14.16
N PHE A 92 6.08 0.25 13.62
CA PHE A 92 6.76 -0.80 14.39
C PHE A 92 8.20 -0.40 14.71
N GLU A 93 8.90 -1.13 15.57
CA GLU A 93 10.28 -0.78 15.96
C GLU A 93 11.20 -0.65 14.74
N ASN A 94 11.12 -1.61 13.81
CA ASN A 94 11.99 -1.67 12.64
C ASN A 94 11.33 -1.27 11.32
N TYR A 95 10.00 -1.12 11.29
CA TYR A 95 9.25 -0.94 10.04
C TYR A 95 8.18 0.14 10.15
N VAL A 96 7.95 0.87 9.05
CA VAL A 96 6.76 1.70 8.85
C VAL A 96 5.88 1.05 7.80
N LEU A 97 4.62 0.89 8.14
CA LEU A 97 3.59 0.36 7.26
C LEU A 97 2.84 1.54 6.65
N VAL A 98 2.75 1.58 5.33
CA VAL A 98 2.09 2.65 4.59
C VAL A 98 0.97 2.05 3.74
N LYS A 99 -0.20 2.67 3.86
CA LYS A 99 -1.40 2.34 3.11
C LYS A 99 -1.48 3.21 1.88
N LEU A 100 -1.57 2.59 0.71
CA LEU A 100 -1.60 3.31 -0.57
C LEU A 100 -2.85 2.90 -1.35
N ARG A 101 -3.74 3.85 -1.63
CA ARG A 101 -4.92 3.63 -2.47
C ARG A 101 -4.75 4.35 -3.80
N GLY A 102 -4.85 3.59 -4.90
CA GLY A 102 -4.81 4.15 -6.25
C GLY A 102 -5.99 5.09 -6.56
N GLY A 103 -5.85 5.93 -7.58
CA GLY A 103 -6.88 6.87 -8.01
C GLY A 103 -8.11 6.24 -8.64
N GLY A 104 -9.17 6.03 -7.86
CA GLY A 104 -10.47 5.52 -8.35
C GLY A 104 -11.26 4.72 -7.32
N SER A 105 -12.58 4.63 -7.54
CA SER A 105 -13.44 3.64 -6.89
C SER A 105 -13.01 2.24 -7.35
N GLY A 106 -12.60 1.38 -6.41
CA GLY A 106 -12.23 -0.02 -6.70
C GLY A 106 -10.74 -0.33 -6.84
N ASN A 107 -9.83 0.65 -6.70
CA ASN A 107 -8.41 0.33 -6.61
C ASN A 107 -8.10 -0.31 -5.26
N PRO A 108 -7.37 -1.44 -5.23
CA PRO A 108 -7.02 -2.11 -3.98
C PRO A 108 -6.12 -1.20 -3.14
N GLU A 109 -6.28 -1.30 -1.84
CA GLU A 109 -5.38 -0.69 -0.88
C GLU A 109 -4.12 -1.54 -0.86
N GLN A 110 -3.02 -1.00 -1.35
CA GLN A 110 -1.75 -1.70 -1.41
C GLN A 110 -0.95 -1.47 -0.13
N PHE A 111 -0.20 -2.51 0.23
CA PHE A 111 0.60 -2.56 1.43
C PHE A 111 2.08 -2.34 1.15
N ARG A 112 2.59 -1.15 1.50
CA ARG A 112 4.02 -0.80 1.42
C ARG A 112 4.65 -0.92 2.81
N VAL A 113 5.76 -1.64 2.88
CA VAL A 113 6.53 -1.85 4.11
C VAL A 113 7.90 -1.23 3.93
N ILE A 114 8.28 -0.33 4.83
CA ILE A 114 9.52 0.43 4.77
C ILE A 114 10.40 0.04 5.96
N ASN A 115 11.60 -0.47 5.70
CA ASN A 115 12.57 -0.75 6.75
C ASN A 115 13.25 0.53 7.23
N LYS A 116 13.11 0.85 8.52
CA LYS A 116 13.61 2.08 9.13
C LYS A 116 15.13 2.15 9.25
N LYS A 117 15.81 1.00 9.27
CA LYS A 117 17.27 0.91 9.42
C LYS A 117 17.97 1.08 8.08
N THR A 118 17.42 0.50 7.02
CA THR A 118 18.06 0.44 5.70
C THR A 118 17.45 1.36 4.67
N GLY A 119 16.25 1.90 4.91
CA GLY A 119 15.50 2.71 3.93
C GLY A 119 14.86 1.88 2.81
N ILE A 120 15.10 0.57 2.76
CA ILE A 120 14.56 -0.32 1.73
C ILE A 120 13.05 -0.49 1.95
N ASP A 121 12.27 -0.36 0.88
CA ASP A 121 10.84 -0.63 0.87
C ASP A 121 10.46 -1.82 -0.01
N LYS A 122 9.37 -2.50 0.36
CA LYS A 122 8.79 -3.62 -0.40
C LYS A 122 7.27 -3.55 -0.39
N TRP A 123 6.65 -4.03 -1.47
CA TRP A 123 5.21 -4.19 -1.58
C TRP A 123 4.84 -5.63 -1.30
N LEU A 124 3.98 -5.86 -0.31
CA LEU A 124 3.69 -7.21 0.18
C LEU A 124 2.32 -7.76 -0.24
N GLY A 125 1.40 -6.91 -0.71
CA GLY A 125 0.07 -7.33 -1.15
C GLY A 125 -1.00 -6.30 -0.84
N ASP A 126 -2.20 -6.78 -0.52
CA ASP A 126 -3.29 -5.93 -0.04
C ASP A 126 -2.97 -5.44 1.38
N TYR A 127 -3.56 -4.31 1.77
CA TYR A 127 -3.41 -3.78 3.12
C TYR A 127 -3.93 -4.78 4.17
N PRO A 128 -3.23 -4.96 5.31
CA PRO A 128 -3.64 -5.91 6.34
C PRO A 128 -5.05 -5.67 6.84
N PHE A 129 -5.86 -6.74 6.84
CA PHE A 129 -7.19 -6.74 7.45
C PHE A 129 -7.13 -7.05 8.96
N TYR A 130 -5.95 -7.42 9.46
CA TYR A 130 -5.66 -7.54 10.89
C TYR A 130 -4.22 -7.09 11.19
N LEU A 131 -4.06 -6.31 12.26
CA LEU A 131 -2.78 -5.83 12.76
C LEU A 131 -2.74 -6.00 14.27
N ASP A 132 -1.80 -6.78 14.76
CA ASP A 132 -1.40 -6.84 16.16
C ASP A 132 -0.18 -5.95 16.35
N LYS A 133 -0.40 -4.75 16.91
CA LYS A 133 0.67 -3.77 17.08
C LYS A 133 1.62 -4.12 18.22
N GLU A 134 1.17 -4.88 19.21
CA GLU A 134 1.99 -5.26 20.36
C GLU A 134 3.01 -6.33 19.98
N ASN A 135 2.57 -7.31 19.18
CA ASN A 135 3.42 -8.40 18.72
C ASN A 135 4.05 -8.13 17.33
N GLU A 136 3.79 -6.96 16.73
CA GLU A 136 4.22 -6.56 15.38
C GLU A 136 3.84 -7.60 14.31
N ILE A 137 2.60 -8.07 14.33
CA ILE A 137 2.08 -9.06 13.37
C ILE A 137 1.05 -8.41 12.45
N GLY A 138 1.17 -8.68 11.15
CA GLY A 138 0.15 -8.33 10.17
C GLY A 138 -0.40 -9.57 9.46
N VAL A 139 -1.72 -9.57 9.24
CA VAL A 139 -2.37 -10.57 8.40
C VAL A 139 -3.03 -9.89 7.22
N TYR A 140 -2.62 -10.31 6.03
CA TYR A 140 -3.06 -9.72 4.78
C TYR A 140 -3.29 -10.77 3.71
N LYS A 141 -3.95 -10.35 2.64
CA LYS A 141 -4.15 -11.15 1.45
C LYS A 141 -3.06 -10.82 0.43
N ALA A 142 -2.47 -11.85 -0.16
CA ALA A 142 -1.55 -11.70 -1.28
C ALA A 142 -2.01 -12.59 -2.44
N TYR A 143 -1.65 -12.20 -3.66
CA TYR A 143 -1.93 -12.96 -4.86
C TYR A 143 -0.65 -13.54 -5.42
N THR A 144 -0.67 -14.84 -5.70
CA THR A 144 0.37 -15.52 -6.47
C THR A 144 -0.33 -16.16 -7.67
N ASP A 145 0.04 -15.70 -8.86
CA ASP A 145 -0.55 -16.08 -10.15
C ASP A 145 -2.06 -15.82 -10.22
N SER A 146 -2.87 -16.85 -9.93
CA SER A 146 -4.33 -16.87 -10.05
C SER A 146 -5.04 -17.30 -8.78
N SER A 147 -4.29 -17.51 -7.69
CA SER A 147 -4.83 -17.88 -6.38
C SER A 147 -4.47 -16.84 -5.34
N SER A 148 -5.39 -16.61 -4.41
CA SER A 148 -5.07 -15.82 -3.24
C SER A 148 -4.55 -16.67 -2.09
N GLN A 149 -3.77 -16.04 -1.22
CA GLN A 149 -3.21 -16.64 -0.03
C GLN A 149 -3.41 -15.69 1.14
N ILE A 150 -3.65 -16.24 2.31
CA ILE A 150 -3.54 -15.50 3.56
C ILE A 150 -2.09 -15.55 3.98
N VAL A 151 -1.54 -14.37 4.22
CA VAL A 151 -0.16 -14.19 4.66
C VAL A 151 -0.19 -13.66 6.08
N VAL A 152 0.50 -14.35 6.98
CA VAL A 152 0.79 -13.87 8.33
C VAL A 152 2.26 -13.49 8.35
N HIS A 153 2.56 -12.22 8.58
CA HIS A 153 3.92 -11.70 8.63
C HIS A 153 4.24 -11.19 10.02
N ASP A 154 5.37 -11.63 10.56
CA ASP A 154 5.94 -11.17 11.81
C ASP A 154 7.04 -10.15 11.49
N PHE A 155 6.74 -8.87 11.74
CA PHE A 155 7.66 -7.76 11.47
C PHE A 155 8.79 -7.67 12.49
N SER A 156 8.66 -8.31 13.66
CA SER A 156 9.76 -8.38 14.62
C SER A 156 10.88 -9.31 14.15
N THR A 157 10.53 -10.38 13.41
CA THR A 157 11.48 -11.39 12.92
C THR A 157 11.66 -11.42 11.40
N ASP A 158 10.91 -10.62 10.63
CA ASP A 158 10.80 -10.60 9.16
C ASP A 158 10.44 -11.99 8.56
N LYS A 159 9.73 -12.81 9.34
CA LYS A 159 9.27 -14.14 8.91
C LYS A 159 7.85 -14.10 8.36
N THR A 160 7.58 -14.96 7.39
CA THR A 160 6.29 -15.04 6.71
C THR A 160 5.74 -16.46 6.73
N GLU A 161 4.47 -16.59 7.08
CA GLU A 161 3.70 -17.83 7.02
C GLU A 161 2.60 -17.67 5.97
N ILE A 162 2.43 -18.68 5.12
CA ILE A 162 1.47 -18.66 4.00
C ILE A 162 0.41 -19.75 4.21
N TYR A 163 -0.85 -19.37 4.04
CA TYR A 163 -2.02 -20.23 4.17
C TYR A 163 -2.91 -20.13 2.92
N PRO A 164 -3.51 -21.24 2.48
CA PRO A 164 -4.45 -21.20 1.38
C PRO A 164 -5.70 -20.40 1.78
N THR A 165 -6.26 -19.62 0.85
CA THR A 165 -7.63 -19.14 0.99
C THR A 165 -8.60 -20.21 0.49
N PRO A 166 -9.84 -20.25 1.00
CA PRO A 166 -10.94 -20.90 0.28
C PRO A 166 -10.99 -20.36 -1.16
N ASP A 167 -11.17 -21.23 -2.14
CA ASP A 167 -11.04 -20.93 -3.58
C ASP A 167 -12.17 -19.99 -4.07
N THR A 168 -12.02 -18.69 -3.85
CA THR A 168 -12.99 -17.68 -4.29
C THR A 168 -12.59 -17.17 -5.68
N LYS A 169 -13.20 -17.70 -6.75
CA LYS A 169 -12.96 -17.27 -8.15
C LYS A 169 -13.37 -15.81 -8.46
N CYS A 170 -14.05 -15.12 -7.55
CA CYS A 170 -14.42 -13.69 -7.67
C CYS A 170 -14.18 -12.98 -6.33
N ILE A 171 -13.33 -11.97 -6.33
CA ILE A 171 -12.61 -11.52 -5.12
C ILE A 171 -12.96 -10.08 -4.70
N CYS A 172 -13.65 -9.32 -5.54
CA CYS A 172 -14.07 -7.97 -5.18
C CYS A 172 -15.16 -7.89 -4.10
N CYS A 173 -15.72 -9.02 -3.65
CA CYS A 173 -16.90 -9.06 -2.79
C CYS A 173 -16.75 -9.90 -1.51
N ALA A 174 -15.62 -10.57 -1.28
CA ALA A 174 -15.45 -11.39 -0.08
C ALA A 174 -14.75 -10.61 1.04
N CYS A 175 -15.38 -10.57 2.22
CA CYS A 175 -14.84 -9.92 3.41
C CYS A 175 -14.10 -10.96 4.28
N TYR A 176 -12.90 -10.59 4.76
CA TYR A 176 -12.10 -11.40 5.68
C TYR A 176 -12.03 -10.71 7.04
N GLU A 177 -12.12 -11.51 8.09
CA GLU A 177 -11.98 -11.04 9.47
C GLU A 177 -11.19 -12.07 10.29
N ILE A 178 -10.26 -11.61 11.12
CA ILE A 178 -9.65 -12.43 12.15
C ILE A 178 -10.53 -12.33 13.40
N VAL A 179 -11.21 -13.43 13.77
CA VAL A 179 -12.09 -13.47 14.95
C VAL A 179 -11.37 -13.91 16.21
N GLN A 180 -10.23 -14.60 16.06
CA GLN A 180 -9.35 -14.99 17.16
C GLN A 180 -7.92 -15.11 16.64
N PHE A 181 -6.95 -14.57 17.38
CA PHE A 181 -5.53 -14.69 17.06
C PHE A 181 -4.74 -15.01 18.32
N ASP A 182 -4.14 -16.20 18.36
CA ASP A 182 -3.27 -16.67 19.42
C ASP A 182 -1.88 -17.04 18.86
N ASN A 183 -0.93 -17.28 19.76
CA ASN A 183 0.43 -17.64 19.39
C ASN A 183 0.55 -18.94 18.58
N ASP A 184 -0.38 -19.88 18.72
CA ASP A 184 -0.32 -21.20 18.06
C ASP A 184 -1.41 -21.41 17.02
N VAL A 185 -2.50 -20.66 17.11
CA VAL A 185 -3.69 -20.82 16.25
C VAL A 185 -4.32 -19.47 15.99
N PHE A 186 -5.02 -19.36 14.87
CA PHE A 186 -5.88 -18.22 14.60
C PHE A 186 -7.11 -18.69 13.83
N THR A 187 -8.20 -17.95 13.96
CA THR A 187 -9.47 -18.25 13.29
C THR A 187 -9.80 -17.11 12.35
N ILE A 188 -9.99 -17.43 11.08
CA ILE A 188 -10.44 -16.50 10.05
C ILE A 188 -11.90 -16.78 9.76
N LYS A 189 -12.72 -15.75 9.79
CA LYS A 189 -14.07 -15.74 9.25
C LYS A 189 -14.05 -15.16 7.85
N PHE A 190 -14.76 -15.81 6.93
CA PHE A 190 -14.96 -15.34 5.57
C PHE A 190 -16.44 -15.33 5.24
N VAL A 191 -16.86 -14.23 4.61
CA VAL A 191 -18.22 -14.03 4.11
C VAL A 191 -18.15 -14.01 2.61
N ASP A 192 -18.80 -14.98 1.97
CA ASP A 192 -18.87 -15.06 0.51
C ASP A 192 -19.85 -14.02 -0.06
N PRO A 193 -19.89 -13.80 -1.39
CA PRO A 193 -20.78 -12.83 -2.01
C PRO A 193 -22.28 -13.13 -1.82
N ASP A 194 -22.63 -14.39 -1.50
CA ASP A 194 -24.00 -14.83 -1.22
C ASP A 194 -24.36 -14.64 0.27
N GLY A 195 -23.41 -14.15 1.07
CA GLY A 195 -23.57 -13.90 2.50
C GLY A 195 -23.36 -15.13 3.38
N ASN A 196 -22.89 -16.25 2.83
CA ASN A 196 -22.58 -17.42 3.64
C ASN A 196 -21.28 -17.18 4.40
N GLU A 197 -21.33 -17.48 5.70
CA GLU A 197 -20.20 -17.36 6.58
C GLU A 197 -19.51 -18.72 6.73
N THR A 198 -18.19 -18.72 6.78
CA THR A 198 -17.43 -19.92 7.12
C THR A 198 -16.21 -19.51 7.93
N GLU A 199 -15.87 -20.32 8.92
CA GLU A 199 -14.73 -20.11 9.80
C GLU A 199 -13.67 -21.19 9.59
N LEU A 200 -12.41 -20.77 9.50
CA LEU A 200 -11.27 -21.69 9.47
C LEU A 200 -10.34 -21.39 10.62
N ARG A 201 -10.16 -22.42 11.46
CA ARG A 201 -9.12 -22.44 12.46
C ARG A 201 -7.82 -22.96 11.84
N MET A 202 -6.82 -22.10 11.78
CA MET A 202 -5.49 -22.37 11.25
C MET A 202 -4.49 -22.60 12.39
N LYS A 203 -3.55 -23.53 12.19
CA LYS A 203 -2.40 -23.72 13.09
C LYS A 203 -1.18 -22.97 12.54
N ARG A 204 -0.52 -22.18 13.39
CA ARG A 204 0.66 -21.40 13.02
C ARG A 204 1.86 -22.29 12.68
N LYS A 205 2.64 -21.90 11.67
CA LYS A 205 3.74 -22.71 11.10
C LYS A 205 5.11 -22.45 11.74
N LYS A 206 5.31 -21.31 12.42
CA LYS A 206 6.49 -20.87 13.21
C LYS A 206 7.90 -21.10 12.62
#